data_AF-A0A2K8NUM7-F1
#
_entry.id   AF-A0A2K8NUM7-F1
#
_cell.length_a   1.000
_cell.length_b   1.000
_cell.length_c   1.000
_cell.angle_alpha   90.00
_cell.angle_beta   90.00
_cell.angle_gamma   90.00
#
_symmetry.space_group_name_H-M   'P 1'
#
loop_
_entity.id
_entity.type
_entity.pdbx_description
1 polymer ?
#
loop_
_entity_poly.entity_id
_entity_poly.type
_entity_poly.pdbx_seq_one_letter_code
_entity_poly.pdbx_strand_id
1 'polypeptide(L)'
;MAEIVKKELHENLQMEDKKFKSLAFKSNIRMNKVLFKNCTFEEVVFDAEFTNCNFMNCIFKDCKIKETSIWKRNFFNRQTYFWNVLNQSKNWNNNYFEPKTKNKKTTTIKKET
;
A
#
# COMPACT_ATOMS: atom_id res chain seq x y z
N MET A 1 7.37 20.41 12.84
CA MET A 1 6.51 19.26 13.19
C MET A 1 5.20 19.46 12.46
N ALA A 2 5.03 18.87 11.27
CA ALA A 2 3.82 19.06 10.47
C ALA A 2 2.76 18.05 10.90
N GLU A 3 1.80 18.54 11.68
CA GLU A 3 0.64 17.79 12.16
C GLU A 3 -0.36 17.66 11.01
N ILE A 4 -0.43 16.49 10.37
CA ILE A 4 -1.49 16.20 9.40
C ILE A 4 -2.75 15.85 10.20
N VAL A 5 -3.43 16.91 10.63
CA VAL A 5 -4.74 16.87 11.29
C VAL A 5 -5.81 16.53 10.24
N LYS A 6 -6.58 15.47 10.51
CA LYS A 6 -7.93 15.18 9.99
C LYS A 6 -8.28 15.82 8.63
N LYS A 7 -7.88 15.17 7.54
CA LYS A 7 -8.65 15.23 6.30
C LYS A 7 -8.78 13.82 5.80
N GLU A 8 -10.01 13.30 5.79
CA GLU A 8 -10.32 12.23 4.86
C GLU A 8 -9.88 12.75 3.47
N LEU A 9 -8.83 12.14 2.91
CA LEU A 9 -8.26 12.57 1.63
C LEU A 9 -9.19 12.05 0.54
N HIS A 10 -10.23 12.84 0.28
CA HIS A 10 -11.27 12.51 -0.66
C HIS A 10 -10.90 12.96 -2.07
N GLU A 11 -10.59 11.94 -2.87
CA GLU A 11 -10.71 11.87 -4.33
C GLU A 11 -9.71 12.70 -5.15
N ASN A 12 -9.04 12.02 -6.08
CA ASN A 12 -8.05 12.55 -7.04
C ASN A 12 -6.71 13.02 -6.44
N LEU A 13 -6.40 12.65 -5.20
CA LEU A 13 -5.07 12.85 -4.66
C LEU A 13 -4.06 11.99 -5.43
N GLN A 14 -3.00 12.62 -5.92
CA GLN A 14 -1.87 11.95 -6.54
C GLN A 14 -0.62 12.17 -5.69
N MET A 15 0.07 11.08 -5.39
CA MET A 15 1.39 11.09 -4.76
C MET A 15 2.38 10.53 -5.78
N GLU A 16 3.25 11.39 -6.30
CA GLU A 16 4.30 11.01 -7.25
C GLU A 16 5.69 11.15 -6.62
N ASP A 17 6.57 10.18 -6.88
CA ASP A 17 7.99 10.18 -6.49
C ASP A 17 8.24 10.42 -4.99
N LYS A 18 7.35 9.91 -4.13
CA LYS A 18 7.46 10.04 -2.68
C LYS A 18 8.13 8.83 -2.05
N LYS A 19 8.97 9.09 -1.03
CA LYS A 19 9.52 8.06 -0.14
C LYS A 19 8.91 8.20 1.25
N PHE A 20 8.26 7.15 1.70
CA PHE A 20 7.73 6.98 3.05
C PHE A 20 8.63 5.99 3.78
N LYS A 21 9.35 6.45 4.82
CA LYS A 21 10.28 5.62 5.58
C LYS A 21 10.00 5.66 7.07
N SER A 22 9.95 4.49 7.71
CA SER A 22 9.77 4.35 9.18
C SER A 22 8.52 5.10 9.70
N LEU A 23 7.46 5.11 8.88
CA LEU A 23 6.19 5.76 9.17
C LEU A 23 5.14 4.73 9.59
N ALA A 24 4.22 5.15 10.45
CA ALA A 24 3.02 4.39 10.76
C ALA A 24 1.79 5.12 10.19
N PHE A 25 1.13 4.51 9.21
CA PHE A 25 -0.22 4.92 8.85
C PHE A 25 -1.17 4.40 9.92
N LYS A 26 -1.89 5.30 10.59
CA LYS A 26 -2.76 5.00 11.75
C LYS A 26 -4.22 4.81 11.35
N SER A 27 -5.02 4.16 12.20
CA SER A 27 -6.34 3.61 11.88
C SER A 27 -7.39 4.67 11.49
N ASN A 28 -7.13 5.92 11.83
CA ASN A 28 -7.93 7.06 11.42
C ASN A 28 -7.63 7.58 10.00
N ILE A 29 -6.60 7.04 9.32
CA ILE A 29 -6.25 7.41 7.96
C ILE A 29 -7.08 6.58 6.98
N ARG A 30 -7.81 7.28 6.11
CA ARG A 30 -8.58 6.69 5.01
C ARG A 30 -8.15 7.31 3.70
N MET A 31 -7.78 6.44 2.75
CA MET A 31 -7.41 6.78 1.38
C MET A 31 -8.45 6.17 0.44
N ASN A 32 -9.15 7.01 -0.33
CA ASN A 32 -10.10 6.57 -1.34
C ASN A 32 -9.78 7.24 -2.69
N LYS A 33 -9.67 6.45 -3.76
CA LYS A 33 -9.35 6.94 -5.12
C LYS A 33 -8.03 7.75 -5.16
N VAL A 34 -7.00 7.28 -4.46
CA VAL A 34 -5.66 7.89 -4.46
C VAL A 34 -4.76 7.17 -5.45
N LEU A 35 -4.00 7.93 -6.23
CA LEU A 35 -2.94 7.40 -7.09
C LEU A 35 -1.58 7.55 -6.38
N PHE A 36 -0.89 6.44 -6.21
CA PHE A 36 0.52 6.40 -5.82
C PHE A 36 1.34 6.01 -7.04
N LYS A 37 2.24 6.87 -7.47
CA LYS A 37 3.10 6.63 -8.63
C LYS A 37 4.56 6.77 -8.22
N ASN A 38 5.39 5.79 -8.60
CA ASN A 38 6.82 5.78 -8.28
C ASN A 38 7.12 5.96 -6.78
N CYS A 39 6.20 5.55 -5.91
CA CYS A 39 6.35 5.74 -4.47
C CYS A 39 7.10 4.56 -3.84
N THR A 40 7.93 4.85 -2.84
CA THR A 40 8.59 3.82 -2.02
C THR A 40 8.08 3.89 -0.59
N PHE A 41 7.64 2.74 -0.07
CA PHE A 41 7.30 2.50 1.32
C PHE A 41 8.34 1.56 1.90
N GLU A 42 9.17 2.05 2.82
CA GLU A 42 10.25 1.30 3.46
C GLU A 42 10.05 1.30 4.97
N GLU A 43 10.03 0.12 5.59
CA GLU A 43 9.85 -0.02 7.04
C GLU A 43 8.53 0.63 7.55
N VAL A 44 7.48 0.59 6.73
CA VAL A 44 6.19 1.22 7.04
C VAL A 44 5.24 0.23 7.72
N VAL A 45 4.58 0.68 8.78
CA VAL A 45 3.47 -0.03 9.42
C VAL A 45 2.14 0.54 8.93
N PHE A 46 1.35 -0.29 8.25
CA PHE A 46 0.01 0.05 7.82
C PHE A 46 -1.02 -0.45 8.83
N ASP A 47 -1.75 0.51 9.39
CA ASP A 47 -2.94 0.34 10.20
C ASP A 47 -3.96 1.34 9.66
N ALA A 48 -4.40 1.23 8.41
CA ALA A 48 -5.19 2.26 7.73
C ALA A 48 -6.10 1.66 6.64
N GLU A 49 -7.00 2.47 6.10
CA GLU A 49 -7.91 2.07 5.04
C GLU A 49 -7.46 2.58 3.67
N PHE A 50 -7.22 1.66 2.72
CA PHE A 50 -6.94 1.93 1.33
C PHE A 50 -8.03 1.30 0.46
N THR A 51 -8.79 2.14 -0.21
CA THR A 51 -9.94 1.73 -1.04
C THR A 51 -9.85 2.37 -2.43
N ASN A 52 -10.08 1.58 -3.48
CA ASN A 52 -10.04 2.07 -4.88
C ASN A 52 -8.76 2.85 -5.23
N CYS A 53 -7.63 2.56 -4.58
CA CYS A 53 -6.36 3.23 -4.83
C CYS A 53 -5.59 2.54 -5.95
N ASN A 54 -4.81 3.32 -6.69
CA ASN A 54 -3.95 2.83 -7.76
C ASN A 54 -2.49 2.95 -7.33
N PHE A 55 -1.76 1.84 -7.37
CA PHE A 55 -0.34 1.77 -7.08
C PHE A 55 0.40 1.44 -8.38
N MET A 56 1.10 2.46 -8.89
CA MET A 56 1.82 2.44 -10.15
C MET A 56 3.32 2.51 -9.89
N ASN A 57 4.07 1.46 -10.24
CA ASN A 57 5.52 1.41 -10.05
C ASN A 57 5.94 1.70 -8.60
N CYS A 58 5.18 1.18 -7.63
CA CYS A 58 5.47 1.40 -6.23
C CYS A 58 6.34 0.28 -5.65
N ILE A 59 7.06 0.58 -4.57
CA ILE A 59 7.89 -0.39 -3.86
C ILE A 59 7.43 -0.45 -2.42
N PHE A 60 7.13 -1.64 -1.91
CA PHE A 60 6.88 -1.91 -0.50
C PHE A 60 7.99 -2.80 0.02
N LYS A 61 8.78 -2.32 0.97
CA LYS A 61 9.98 -3.00 1.46
C LYS A 61 9.96 -3.03 2.98
N ASP A 62 10.09 -4.22 3.56
CA ASP A 62 10.16 -4.41 5.01
C ASP A 62 8.92 -3.82 5.73
N CYS A 63 7.76 -3.87 5.08
CA CYS A 63 6.52 -3.30 5.61
C CYS A 63 5.70 -4.32 6.39
N LYS A 64 4.89 -3.83 7.32
CA LYS A 64 3.86 -4.62 8.02
C LYS A 64 2.48 -4.07 7.74
N ILE A 65 1.58 -4.91 7.24
CA ILE A 65 0.16 -4.60 7.09
C ILE A 65 -0.58 -5.29 8.24
N LYS A 66 -1.10 -4.51 9.19
CA LYS A 66 -1.85 -5.03 10.33
C LYS A 66 -3.19 -5.63 9.92
N GLU A 67 -3.71 -6.51 10.78
CA GLU A 67 -5.04 -7.10 10.66
C GLU A 67 -6.15 -6.06 10.57
N THR A 68 -6.02 -4.96 11.31
CA THR A 68 -6.95 -3.82 11.33
C THR A 68 -6.95 -2.99 10.05
N SER A 69 -5.92 -3.13 9.20
CA SER A 69 -5.89 -2.43 7.92
C SER A 69 -6.91 -2.98 6.94
N ILE A 70 -7.57 -2.09 6.20
CA ILE A 70 -8.50 -2.44 5.14
C ILE A 70 -7.84 -2.13 3.80
N TRP A 71 -7.68 -3.17 2.97
CA TRP A 71 -7.17 -3.04 1.60
C TRP A 71 -8.16 -3.70 0.66
N LYS A 72 -9.00 -2.93 -0.03
CA LYS A 72 -10.00 -3.49 -0.94
C LYS A 72 -10.10 -2.69 -2.23
N ARG A 73 -10.29 -3.38 -3.35
CA ARG A 73 -10.46 -2.82 -4.69
C ARG A 73 -9.30 -1.93 -5.12
N ASN A 74 -8.11 -2.12 -4.55
CA ASN A 74 -6.93 -1.41 -5.01
C ASN A 74 -6.35 -2.11 -6.23
N PHE A 75 -5.73 -1.34 -7.11
CA PHE A 75 -5.01 -1.81 -8.28
C PHE A 75 -3.51 -1.69 -8.04
N PHE A 76 -2.78 -2.77 -8.27
CA PHE A 76 -1.32 -2.80 -8.26
C PHE A 76 -0.83 -3.18 -9.65
N ASN A 77 -0.12 -2.27 -10.32
CA ASN A 77 0.42 -2.58 -11.64
C ASN A 77 1.58 -3.59 -11.58
N ARG A 78 1.96 -4.14 -12.72
CA ARG A 78 2.99 -5.19 -12.82
C ARG A 78 4.39 -4.74 -12.37
N GLN A 79 4.62 -3.43 -12.33
CA GLN A 79 5.88 -2.82 -11.85
C GLN A 79 5.89 -2.65 -10.33
N THR A 80 4.72 -2.74 -9.67
CA THR A 80 4.66 -2.63 -8.21
C THR A 80 5.23 -3.88 -7.57
N TYR A 81 6.10 -3.68 -6.59
CA TYR A 81 6.88 -4.72 -5.95
C TYR A 81 6.69 -4.72 -4.45
N PHE A 82 6.60 -5.92 -3.87
CA PHE A 82 6.69 -6.10 -2.42
C PHE A 82 7.93 -6.95 -2.10
N TRP A 83 8.63 -6.58 -1.03
CA TRP A 83 9.81 -7.24 -0.52
C TRP A 83 9.70 -7.34 0.98
N ASN A 84 9.75 -8.57 1.51
CA ASN A 84 9.65 -8.80 2.95
C ASN A 84 8.46 -8.07 3.59
N VAL A 85 7.28 -8.20 2.97
CA VAL A 85 6.05 -7.62 3.48
C VAL A 85 5.29 -8.67 4.27
N LEU A 86 5.12 -8.39 5.56
CA LEU A 86 4.24 -9.17 6.44
C LEU A 86 2.82 -8.64 6.29
N ASN A 87 1.89 -9.49 5.89
CA ASN A 87 0.51 -9.09 5.70
C ASN A 87 -0.46 -9.91 6.54
N GLN A 88 -1.17 -9.22 7.42
CA GLN A 88 -2.18 -9.76 8.32
C GLN A 88 -3.60 -9.26 7.97
N SER A 89 -3.78 -8.40 6.94
CA SER A 89 -5.09 -7.87 6.56
C SER A 89 -5.97 -8.95 5.93
N LYS A 90 -7.19 -9.10 6.46
CA LYS A 90 -8.19 -10.07 5.97
C LYS A 90 -8.70 -9.77 4.55
N ASN A 91 -8.65 -8.51 4.13
CA ASN A 91 -9.25 -8.06 2.88
C ASN A 91 -8.26 -8.03 1.70
N TRP A 92 -6.99 -8.38 1.92
CA TRP A 92 -5.94 -8.22 0.91
C TRP A 92 -6.23 -8.89 -0.44
N ASN A 93 -6.92 -10.03 -0.43
CA ASN A 93 -7.28 -10.74 -1.66
C ASN A 93 -8.35 -10.01 -2.50
N ASN A 94 -8.99 -8.96 -1.96
CA ASN A 94 -9.96 -8.13 -2.68
C ASN A 94 -9.29 -7.06 -3.56
N ASN A 95 -7.97 -7.11 -3.72
CA ASN A 95 -7.21 -6.19 -4.57
C ASN A 95 -6.84 -6.88 -5.87
N TYR A 96 -6.68 -6.08 -6.92
CA TYR A 96 -6.23 -6.54 -8.22
C TYR A 96 -4.72 -6.35 -8.37
N PHE A 97 -4.03 -7.39 -8.80
CA PHE A 97 -2.60 -7.37 -9.12
C PHE A 97 -2.45 -7.67 -10.60
N GLU A 98 -1.92 -6.71 -11.37
CA GLU A 98 -1.64 -6.92 -12.78
C GLU A 98 -0.62 -8.07 -12.93
N PRO A 99 -0.90 -9.08 -13.78
CA PRO A 99 -0.02 -10.23 -13.95
C PRO A 99 1.42 -9.82 -14.35
N LYS A 100 2.42 -10.41 -13.69
CA LYS A 100 3.81 -10.29 -14.14
C LYS A 100 4.02 -11.12 -15.41
N THR A 101 4.75 -10.60 -16.38
CA THR A 101 5.27 -11.42 -17.49
C THR A 101 6.31 -12.41 -16.94
N LYS A 102 6.47 -13.58 -17.58
CA LYS A 102 7.11 -14.81 -17.08
C LYS A 102 8.56 -14.70 -16.51
N ASN A 103 9.18 -13.52 -16.47
CA ASN A 103 10.60 -13.31 -16.16
C ASN A 103 10.90 -12.50 -14.89
N LYS A 104 9.92 -12.19 -14.02
CA LYS A 104 10.17 -11.41 -12.78
C LYS A 104 9.88 -12.22 -11.53
N LYS A 105 10.92 -12.42 -10.70
CA LYS A 105 10.89 -13.09 -9.39
C LYS A 105 9.63 -12.71 -8.60
N THR A 106 8.94 -13.75 -8.16
CA THR A 106 7.72 -13.69 -7.37
C THR A 106 8.03 -13.06 -6.02
N THR A 107 7.22 -12.08 -5.66
CA THR A 107 7.26 -11.38 -4.40
C THR A 107 6.60 -12.25 -3.33
N THR A 108 7.31 -12.56 -2.26
CA THR A 108 6.74 -13.30 -1.11
C THR A 108 6.04 -12.30 -0.18
N ILE A 109 4.72 -12.20 -0.27
CA ILE A 109 3.91 -11.69 0.84
C ILE A 109 3.76 -12.87 1.80
N LYS A 110 4.38 -12.81 2.97
CA LYS A 110 4.19 -13.83 4.00
C LYS A 110 2.83 -13.55 4.64
N LYS A 111 1.89 -14.48 4.46
CA LYS A 111 0.65 -14.54 5.25
C LYS A 111 0.96 -15.30 6.52
N GLU A 112 0.80 -14.68 7.68
CA GLU A 112 0.76 -15.42 8.95
C GLU A 112 -0.65 -15.99 9.10
N THR A 113 -0.73 -17.32 9.24
CA THR A 113 -1.94 -18.08 9.59
C THR A 113 -2.38 -17.80 11.02
#